data_AF-A0A2G8SRC7-F1
#
_entry.id   AF-A0A2G8SRC7-F1
#
_cell.length_a   1.000
_cell.length_b   1.000
_cell.length_c   1.000
_cell.angle_alpha   90.00
_cell.angle_beta   90.00
_cell.angle_gamma   90.00
#
_symmetry.space_group_name_H-M   'P 1'
#
loop_
_entity.id
_entity.type
_entity.pdbx_description
1 polymer ?
#
loop_
_entity_poly.entity_id
_entity_poly.type
_entity_poly.pdbx_seq_one_letter_code
_entity_poly.pdbx_strand_id
1 'polypeptide(L)' 'MTRVPVPAADAERVKEKVLGSAEAVEKDELGGDEWETVMLIDPGQIRVINELLQKECKGRARLETLTFAATAGS' A
#
# COMPACT_ATOMS: atom_id res chain seq x y z
N MET A 1 -10.20 2.87 -1.74
CA MET A 1 -8.80 3.04 -2.16
C MET A 1 -7.90 2.68 -0.99
N THR A 2 -6.69 2.23 -1.26
CA THR A 2 -5.80 1.65 -0.24
C THR A 2 -4.44 2.29 -0.31
N ARG A 3 -3.89 2.69 0.85
CA ARG A 3 -2.52 3.21 1.00
C ARG A 3 -1.64 2.15 1.65
N VAL A 4 -0.41 2.02 1.17
CA VAL A 4 0.59 1.10 1.73
C VAL A 4 1.91 1.87 1.95
N PRO A 5 2.16 2.37 3.17
CA PRO A 5 3.48 2.86 3.57
C PRO A 5 4.43 1.71 3.92
N VAL A 6 5.66 1.79 3.42
CA VAL A 6 6.72 0.82 3.70
C VAL A 6 8.04 1.58 3.91
N PRO A 7 8.82 1.27 4.97
CA PRO A 7 10.17 1.81 5.10
C PRO A 7 11.00 1.55 3.82
N ALA A 8 11.72 2.54 3.31
CA ALA A 8 12.47 2.46 2.07
C ALA A 8 13.44 1.26 2.05
N ALA A 9 14.04 0.93 3.20
CA ALA A 9 14.93 -0.22 3.37
C ALA A 9 14.26 -1.59 3.13
N ASP A 10 12.93 -1.68 3.22
CA ASP A 10 12.16 -2.90 2.94
C ASP A 10 11.40 -2.81 1.60
N ALA A 11 11.32 -1.64 0.97
CA ALA A 11 10.47 -1.38 -0.19
C ALA A 11 10.79 -2.31 -1.37
N GLU A 12 12.08 -2.52 -1.70
CA GLU A 12 12.49 -3.39 -2.80
C GLU A 12 11.99 -4.84 -2.66
N ARG A 13 11.76 -5.32 -1.43
CA ARG A 13 11.33 -6.71 -1.18
C ARG A 13 9.84 -6.93 -1.44
N VAL A 14 9.05 -5.87 -1.36
CA VAL A 14 7.58 -5.94 -1.39
C VAL A 14 6.98 -5.21 -2.58
N LYS A 15 7.64 -4.16 -3.11
CA LYS A 15 7.09 -3.25 -4.10
C LYS A 15 6.49 -3.95 -5.31
N GLU A 16 7.25 -4.85 -5.94
CA GLU A 16 6.78 -5.59 -7.13
C GLU A 16 5.51 -6.40 -6.83
N LYS A 17 5.48 -7.11 -5.70
CA LYS A 17 4.33 -7.94 -5.31
C LYS A 17 3.12 -7.10 -4.91
N VAL A 18 3.34 -6.00 -4.22
CA VAL A 18 2.28 -5.07 -3.78
C VAL A 18 1.63 -4.42 -5.01
N LEU A 19 2.43 -3.90 -5.94
CA LEU A 19 1.92 -3.31 -7.18
C LEU A 19 1.26 -4.34 -8.10
N GLY A 20 1.75 -5.58 -8.12
CA GLY A 20 1.13 -6.69 -8.86
C GLY A 20 -0.25 -7.11 -8.34
N SER A 21 -0.59 -6.77 -7.10
CA SER A 21 -1.93 -6.98 -6.51
C SER A 21 -2.90 -5.82 -6.78
N ALA A 22 -2.46 -4.75 -7.46
CA ALA A 22 -3.28 -3.58 -7.77
C ALA A 22 -4.14 -3.79 -9.02
N GLU A 23 -5.41 -3.40 -8.94
CA GLU A 23 -6.25 -3.19 -10.12
C GLU A 23 -5.85 -1.91 -10.85
N ALA A 24 -5.55 -0.85 -10.08
CA ALA A 24 -5.06 0.42 -10.58
C ALA A 24 -4.16 1.09 -9.53
N VAL A 25 -3.12 1.78 -9.99
CA VAL A 25 -2.18 2.52 -9.14
C VAL A 25 -2.40 4.01 -9.37
N GLU A 26 -2.68 4.74 -8.30
CA GLU A 26 -2.90 6.19 -8.30
C GLU A 26 -1.63 6.95 -7.93
N LYS A 27 -0.82 6.36 -7.03
CA LYS A 27 0.43 6.92 -6.55
C LYS A 27 1.46 5.81 -6.32
N ASP A 28 2.70 6.05 -6.72
CA ASP A 28 3.86 5.21 -6.44
C ASP A 28 5.08 6.12 -6.26
N GLU A 29 5.45 6.41 -5.02
CA GLU A 29 6.49 7.38 -4.72
C GLU A 29 7.43 6.86 -3.63
N LEU A 30 8.73 7.04 -3.86
CA LEU A 30 9.76 6.87 -2.84
C LEU A 30 10.15 8.26 -2.32
N GLY A 31 9.85 8.55 -1.06
CA GLY A 31 10.09 9.83 -0.41
C GLY A 31 10.88 9.67 0.88
N GLY A 32 12.11 10.19 0.91
CA GLY A 32 12.99 10.07 2.07
C GLY A 32 13.21 8.62 2.47
N ASP A 33 12.77 8.26 3.68
CA ASP A 33 12.93 6.93 4.26
C ASP A 33 11.68 6.04 4.11
N GLU A 34 10.70 6.43 3.30
CA GLU A 34 9.45 5.70 3.08
C GLU A 34 9.11 5.58 1.59
N TRP A 35 8.72 4.38 1.17
CA TRP A 35 7.99 4.13 -0.07
C TRP A 35 6.50 4.10 0.23
N GLU A 36 5.71 4.82 -0.55
CA GLU A 36 4.26 4.88 -0.43
C GLU A 36 3.61 4.59 -1.78
N THR A 37 2.59 3.73 -1.76
CA THR A 37 1.67 3.60 -2.90
C THR A 37 0.22 3.77 -2.47
N VAL A 38 -0.57 4.38 -3.36
CA VAL A 38 -2.03 4.46 -3.26
C VAL A 38 -2.62 3.75 -4.46
N MET A 39 -3.52 2.80 -4.23
CA MET A 39 -4.02 1.90 -5.27
C MET A 39 -5.44 1.42 -5.01
N LEU A 40 -6.12 1.03 -6.08
CA LEU A 40 -7.32 0.20 -6.05
C LEU A 40 -6.87 -1.26 -6.03
N ILE A 41 -7.45 -2.03 -5.12
CA ILE A 41 -7.16 -3.46 -4.96
C ILE A 41 -8.48 -4.21 -4.82
N ASP A 42 -8.49 -5.43 -5.31
CA ASP A 42 -9.51 -6.43 -4.99
C ASP A 42 -9.54 -6.67 -3.46
N PRO A 43 -10.72 -6.76 -2.82
CA PRO A 43 -10.81 -7.05 -1.38
C PRO A 43 -10.10 -8.35 -0.96
N GLY A 44 -10.03 -9.34 -1.86
CA GLY A 44 -9.30 -10.60 -1.63
C GLY A 44 -7.79 -10.43 -1.47
N GLN A 45 -7.21 -9.36 -2.02
CA GLN A 45 -5.78 -9.07 -1.93
C GLN A 45 -5.38 -8.46 -0.58
N ILE A 46 -6.33 -7.96 0.22
CA ILE A 46 -6.05 -7.34 1.51
C ILE A 46 -5.30 -8.30 2.44
N ARG A 47 -5.75 -9.57 2.51
CA ARG A 47 -5.09 -10.57 3.36
C ARG A 47 -3.68 -10.89 2.84
N VAL A 48 -3.55 -11.08 1.53
CA VAL A 48 -2.27 -11.41 0.88
C VAL A 48 -1.23 -10.32 1.12
N ILE A 49 -1.61 -9.05 0.93
CA ILE A 49 -0.72 -7.91 1.16
C ILE A 49 -0.35 -7.81 2.64
N ASN A 50 -1.29 -7.96 3.57
CA ASN A 50 -0.98 -7.92 5.00
C ASN A 50 0.02 -9.02 5.42
N GLU A 51 -0.15 -10.25 4.93
CA GLU A 51 0.77 -11.36 5.22
C GLU A 51 2.16 -11.09 4.62
N LEU A 52 2.23 -10.53 3.40
CA LEU A 52 3.47 -10.12 2.77
C LEU A 52 4.21 -9.06 3.60
N LEU A 53 3.52 -7.98 4.01
CA LEU A 53 4.11 -6.89 4.80
C LEU A 53 4.56 -7.39 6.18
N GLN A 54 3.79 -8.28 6.81
CA GLN A 54 4.18 -8.89 8.08
C GLN A 54 5.48 -9.70 7.94
N LYS A 55 5.61 -10.49 6.87
CA LYS A 55 6.78 -11.33 6.61
C LYS A 55 8.02 -10.53 6.25
N GLU A 56 7.91 -9.63 5.27
CA GLU A 56 9.06 -8.98 4.65
C GLU A 56 9.49 -7.69 5.38
N CYS A 57 8.54 -6.99 5.99
CA CYS A 57 8.78 -5.74 6.73
C CYS A 57 8.81 -5.94 8.25
N LYS A 58 8.69 -7.19 8.74
CA LYS A 58 8.67 -7.56 10.17
C LYS A 58 7.59 -6.80 10.96
N GLY A 59 6.43 -6.57 10.34
CA GLY A 59 5.32 -5.83 10.94
C GLY A 59 5.49 -4.30 11.00
N ARG A 60 6.54 -3.75 10.38
CA ARG A 60 6.79 -2.30 10.31
C ARG A 60 6.03 -1.58 9.18
N ALA A 61 5.31 -2.34 8.36
CA ALA A 61 4.47 -1.83 7.28
C ALA A 61 3.05 -2.37 7.45
N ARG A 62 2.05 -1.58 7.05
CA ARG A 62 0.64 -1.95 7.17
C ARG A 62 -0.16 -1.36 6.01
N LEU A 63 -1.20 -2.07 5.63
CA LEU A 63 -2.21 -1.60 4.69
C LEU A 63 -3.24 -0.70 5.40
N GLU A 64 -3.50 0.47 4.84
CA GLU A 64 -4.48 1.44 5.33
C GLU A 64 -5.58 1.65 4.30
N THR A 65 -6.84 1.45 4.70
CA THR A 65 -7.98 1.77 3.85
C THR A 65 -8.22 3.27 3.90
N LEU A 66 -8.17 3.94 2.75
CA LEU A 66 -8.52 5.35 2.61
C LEU A 66 -10.03 5.46 2.42
N THR A 67 -10.70 6.08 3.38
CA THR A 67 -12.10 6.48 3.25
C THR A 67 -12.15 7.80 2.49
N PHE A 68 -12.71 7.81 1.28
CA PHE A 68 -12.97 9.04 0.56
C PHE A 68 -14.17 9.74 1.22
N ALA A 69 -13.90 10.72 2.09
CA ALA A 69 -14.93 11.65 2.53
C ALA A 69 -15.10 12.69 1.42
N ALA A 70 -16.01 12.43 0.48
CA ALA A 70 -16.49 13.49 -0.40
C ALA A 70 -17.17 14.53 0.49
N THR A 71 -16.48 15.62 0.84
CA THR A 71 -17.15 16.81 1.32
C THR A 71 -18.00 17.29 0.16
N ALA A 72 -19.30 17.00 0.20
CA ALA A 72 -20.28 17.67 -0.63
C ALA A 72 -20.17 19.17 -0.33
N GLY A 73 -19.38 19.87 -1.13
CA GLY A 73 -19.34 21.32 -1.14
C GLY A 73 -20.68 21.80 -1.66
N SER A 74 -21.50 22.27 -0.73
CA SER A 74 -22.68 23.11 -0.94
C SER A 74 -22.36 24.39 -1.70
#